data_AF-A0A1W5D572-F1
#
_entry.id   AF-A0A1W5D572-F1
#
_cell.length_a   1.000
_cell.length_b   1.000
_cell.length_c   1.000
_cell.angle_alpha   90.00
_cell.angle_beta   90.00
_cell.angle_gamma   90.00
#
_symmetry.space_group_name_H-M   'P 1'
#
loop_
_entity.id
_entity.type
_entity.pdbx_description
1 polymer ?
#
loop_
_entity_poly.entity_id
_entity_poly.type
_entity_poly.pdbx_seq_one_letter_code
_entity_poly.pdbx_strand_id
1 'polypeptide(L)'
;MSLNINLSVKQAIIEHILSYQELNGTTIDELQNEPSPLEFMRFCAKNRPFTVRGGASEWPAVQHWNVEYLKQALGTKLVNVAVTPNGNADSVVMNPEDGITYFVKPLEIEEPFGNFLDYVKDQELGAATTQAVRYAQTQNDNLRGEYSSLYKEVEMDIAWARIALGRQPDAVNLWIGNSRSITSLHRDNYENVYCQVVGRKHFVLLPPVEMACINEKLLTAATYAQKPSTTAVLGAINREDLQIVPDIPEEMVPCATWDPDDAMRQCSRFSHLSKPLRVDLNPGDMLYLPALW
;
A
#
# COMPACT_ATOMS: atom_id res chain seq x y z
N MET A 1 1.41 -31.74 -10.32
CA MET A 1 2.32 -31.95 -11.47
C MET A 1 3.43 -30.92 -11.39
N SER A 2 4.60 -31.33 -10.92
CA SER A 2 5.82 -30.51 -10.96
C SER A 2 6.20 -30.31 -12.43
N LEU A 3 5.92 -29.13 -12.98
CA LEU A 3 6.51 -28.71 -14.25
C LEU A 3 8.03 -28.75 -14.08
N ASN A 4 8.67 -29.75 -14.70
CA ASN A 4 10.10 -29.76 -14.97
C ASN A 4 10.38 -28.59 -15.90
N ILE A 5 10.56 -27.40 -15.30
CA ILE A 5 11.14 -26.25 -16.00
C ILE A 5 12.46 -26.76 -16.57
N ASN A 6 12.54 -26.79 -17.90
CA ASN A 6 13.75 -27.15 -18.63
C ASN A 6 14.92 -26.36 -18.01
N LEU A 7 16.04 -27.02 -17.72
CA LEU A 7 17.21 -26.39 -17.08
C LEU A 7 17.60 -25.06 -17.77
N SER A 8 17.37 -24.97 -19.09
CA SER A 8 17.53 -23.73 -19.87
C SER A 8 16.60 -22.58 -19.45
N VAL A 9 15.33 -22.83 -19.16
CA VAL A 9 14.37 -21.79 -18.74
C VAL A 9 14.68 -21.30 -17.34
N LYS A 10 15.04 -22.22 -16.42
CA LYS A 10 15.48 -21.83 -15.07
C LYS A 10 16.70 -20.91 -15.15
N GLN A 11 17.68 -21.29 -15.96
CA GLN A 11 18.89 -20.51 -16.15
C GLN A 11 18.59 -19.13 -16.77
N ALA A 12 17.72 -19.07 -17.78
CA ALA A 12 17.31 -17.81 -18.41
C ALA A 12 16.63 -16.84 -17.42
N ILE A 13 15.79 -17.34 -16.50
CA ILE A 13 15.18 -16.50 -15.44
C ILE A 13 16.25 -15.94 -14.50
N ILE A 14 17.18 -16.79 -14.08
CA ILE A 14 18.29 -16.39 -13.19
C ILE A 14 19.14 -15.32 -13.88
N GLU A 15 19.56 -15.57 -15.14
CA GLU A 15 20.34 -14.62 -15.93
C GLU A 15 19.61 -13.30 -16.14
N HIS A 16 18.30 -13.33 -16.40
CA HIS A 16 17.50 -12.12 -16.57
C HIS A 16 17.48 -11.25 -15.30
N ILE A 17 17.22 -11.86 -14.13
CA ILE A 17 17.20 -11.14 -12.84
C ILE A 17 18.59 -10.58 -12.52
N LEU A 18 19.64 -11.42 -12.63
CA LEU A 18 21.00 -11.00 -12.29
C LEU A 18 21.52 -9.92 -13.25
N SER A 19 21.29 -10.05 -14.56
CA SER A 19 21.69 -9.03 -15.54
C SER A 19 20.98 -7.70 -15.30
N TYR A 20 19.69 -7.73 -14.94
CA TYR A 20 18.98 -6.51 -14.55
C TYR A 20 19.64 -5.85 -13.34
N GLN A 21 19.94 -6.62 -12.29
CA GLN A 21 20.57 -6.12 -11.05
C GLN A 21 22.02 -5.65 -11.24
N GLU A 22 22.75 -6.18 -12.22
CA GLU A 22 24.10 -5.69 -12.56
C GLU A 22 24.07 -4.31 -13.22
N LEU A 23 23.03 -4.04 -14.02
CA LEU A 23 22.85 -2.78 -14.73
C LEU A 23 22.06 -1.74 -13.92
N ASN A 24 21.29 -2.18 -12.92
CA ASN A 24 20.42 -1.35 -12.11
C ASN A 24 20.74 -1.53 -10.64
N GLY A 25 21.20 -0.45 -9.99
CA GLY A 25 21.59 -0.47 -8.59
C GLY A 25 20.46 -0.87 -7.63
N THR A 26 20.85 -1.28 -6.43
CA THR A 26 19.95 -1.62 -5.30
C THR A 26 19.60 -0.41 -4.44
N THR A 27 19.84 0.80 -4.95
CA THR A 27 19.48 2.07 -4.31
C THR A 27 18.52 2.82 -5.23
N ILE A 28 17.71 3.68 -4.62
CA ILE A 28 16.83 4.59 -5.34
C ILE A 28 17.55 5.93 -5.56
N ASP A 29 17.28 6.60 -6.69
CA ASP A 29 17.76 7.96 -6.91
C ASP A 29 17.00 8.93 -5.98
N GLU A 30 17.74 9.86 -5.35
CA GLU A 30 17.17 10.91 -4.49
C GLU A 30 17.42 12.29 -5.09
N LEU A 31 16.36 12.92 -5.59
CA LEU A 31 16.39 14.24 -6.17
C LEU A 31 16.18 15.29 -5.08
N GLN A 32 16.97 16.37 -5.11
CA GLN A 32 16.82 17.50 -4.19
C GLN A 32 15.80 18.53 -4.69
N ASN A 33 15.37 18.42 -5.95
CA ASN A 33 14.39 19.27 -6.59
C ASN A 33 13.52 18.43 -7.51
N GLU A 34 12.31 18.90 -7.79
CA GLU A 34 11.43 18.27 -8.76
C GLU A 34 12.11 18.12 -10.14
N PRO A 35 11.94 16.98 -10.82
CA PRO A 35 12.48 16.81 -12.17
C PRO A 35 11.71 17.69 -13.16
N SER A 36 12.35 18.12 -14.24
CA SER A 36 11.62 18.59 -15.41
C SER A 36 10.79 17.45 -16.03
N PRO A 37 9.72 17.75 -16.80
CA PRO A 37 8.95 16.72 -17.50
C PRO A 37 9.80 15.80 -18.39
N LEU A 38 10.86 16.34 -19.02
CA LEU A 38 11.78 15.55 -19.83
C LEU A 38 12.65 14.61 -18.99
N GLU A 39 13.14 15.07 -17.84
CA GLU A 39 13.87 14.23 -16.90
C GLU A 39 12.98 13.12 -16.35
N PHE A 40 11.74 13.45 -15.97
CA PHE A 40 10.77 12.45 -15.54
C PHE A 40 10.52 11.38 -16.60
N MET A 41 10.32 11.75 -17.87
CA MET A 41 10.16 10.78 -18.95
C MET A 41 11.34 9.82 -19.10
N ARG A 42 12.57 10.24 -18.76
CA ARG A 42 13.73 9.35 -18.77
C ARG A 42 13.65 8.31 -17.64
N PHE A 43 13.06 8.64 -16.50
CA PHE A 43 12.79 7.68 -15.42
C PHE A 43 11.67 6.71 -15.82
N CYS A 44 10.58 7.21 -16.42
CA CYS A 44 9.51 6.35 -16.95
C CYS A 44 10.06 5.35 -17.97
N ALA A 45 10.88 5.81 -18.92
CA ALA A 45 11.47 4.95 -19.95
C ALA A 45 12.40 3.86 -19.38
N LYS A 46 13.05 4.12 -18.23
CA LYS A 46 13.86 3.14 -17.50
C LYS A 46 13.03 2.27 -16.55
N ASN A 47 11.76 2.63 -16.31
CA ASN A 47 10.88 2.04 -15.31
C ASN A 47 11.61 1.90 -13.96
N ARG A 48 12.16 3.01 -13.45
CA ARG A 48 12.90 3.05 -12.18
C ARG A 48 12.31 4.09 -11.24
N PRO A 49 12.10 3.75 -9.96
CA PRO A 49 11.58 4.69 -8.99
C PRO A 49 12.63 5.74 -8.64
N PHE A 50 12.19 6.90 -8.18
CA PHE A 50 13.04 7.92 -7.54
C PHE A 50 12.26 8.64 -6.46
N THR A 51 12.97 9.28 -5.53
CA THR A 51 12.37 10.20 -4.56
C THR A 51 12.69 11.64 -4.87
N VAL A 52 11.80 12.56 -4.53
CA VAL A 52 12.08 14.00 -4.44
C VAL A 52 12.02 14.38 -2.97
N ARG A 53 13.18 14.70 -2.39
CA ARG A 53 13.28 15.08 -0.99
C ARG A 53 12.66 16.46 -0.80
N GLY A 54 11.66 16.55 0.08
CA GLY A 54 10.92 17.78 0.34
C GLY A 54 10.12 18.35 -0.86
N GLY A 55 9.82 17.55 -1.89
CA GLY A 55 9.09 18.03 -3.07
C GLY A 55 7.72 18.63 -2.74
N ALA A 56 7.04 18.11 -1.71
CA ALA A 56 5.74 18.60 -1.22
C ALA A 56 5.87 19.51 0.01
N SER A 57 7.09 19.88 0.43
CA SER A 57 7.29 20.59 1.71
C SER A 57 6.54 21.90 1.80
N GLU A 58 6.36 22.62 0.69
CA GLU A 58 5.64 23.90 0.66
C GLU A 58 4.11 23.74 0.59
N TRP A 59 3.58 22.52 0.50
CA TRP A 59 2.13 22.30 0.49
C TRP A 59 1.51 22.75 1.81
N PRO A 60 0.39 23.49 1.78
CA PRO A 60 -0.32 23.85 3.01
C PRO A 60 -0.64 22.64 3.89
N ALA A 61 -0.93 21.49 3.28
CA ALA A 61 -1.16 20.24 3.99
C ALA A 61 0.06 19.81 4.83
N VAL A 62 1.27 19.86 4.27
CA VAL A 62 2.50 19.45 4.97
C VAL A 62 2.83 20.42 6.11
N GLN A 63 2.54 21.71 5.92
CA GLN A 63 2.83 22.75 6.92
C GLN A 63 1.82 22.79 8.07
N HIS A 64 0.55 22.43 7.83
CA HIS A 64 -0.53 22.72 8.77
C HIS A 64 -1.33 21.50 9.24
N TRP A 65 -1.35 20.38 8.50
CA TRP A 65 -2.16 19.24 8.90
C TRP A 65 -1.66 18.65 10.22
N ASN A 66 -2.58 18.60 11.16
CA ASN A 66 -2.44 17.93 12.43
C ASN A 66 -3.81 17.38 12.84
N VAL A 67 -3.87 16.62 13.93
CA VAL A 67 -5.11 15.98 14.39
C VAL A 67 -6.24 17.00 14.57
N GLU A 68 -5.96 18.14 15.21
CA GLU A 68 -6.97 19.15 15.49
C GLU A 68 -7.52 19.78 14.20
N TYR A 69 -6.62 20.15 13.28
CA TYR A 69 -7.01 20.70 11.99
C TYR A 69 -7.87 19.72 11.18
N LEU A 70 -7.43 18.46 11.05
CA LEU A 70 -8.17 17.45 10.29
C LEU A 70 -9.56 17.17 10.89
N LYS A 71 -9.66 17.15 12.24
CA LYS A 71 -10.97 17.04 12.92
C LYS A 71 -11.84 18.26 12.68
N GLN A 72 -11.29 19.46 12.63
CA GLN A 72 -12.06 20.66 12.30
C GLN A 72 -12.58 20.61 10.86
N ALA A 73 -11.75 20.16 9.92
CA ALA A 73 -12.09 20.12 8.49
C ALA A 73 -13.12 19.04 8.13
N LEU A 74 -13.06 17.88 8.80
CA LEU A 74 -13.83 16.68 8.43
C LEU A 74 -14.71 16.11 9.54
N GLY A 75 -14.61 16.59 10.78
CA GLY A 75 -15.04 15.92 12.03
C GLY A 75 -16.24 14.98 11.98
N THR A 76 -17.40 15.43 11.52
CA THR A 76 -18.63 14.60 11.48
C THR A 76 -18.92 13.96 10.12
N LYS A 77 -18.09 14.20 9.11
CA LYS A 77 -18.23 13.54 7.81
C LYS A 77 -17.97 12.05 7.98
N LEU A 78 -18.81 11.24 7.35
CA LEU A 78 -18.59 9.81 7.29
C LEU A 78 -17.49 9.51 6.27
N VAL A 79 -16.61 8.59 6.64
CA VAL A 79 -15.53 8.09 5.80
C VAL A 79 -15.53 6.57 5.81
N ASN A 80 -15.10 5.97 4.70
CA ASN A 80 -14.94 4.52 4.64
C ASN A 80 -13.64 4.11 5.37
N VAL A 81 -13.77 3.17 6.29
CA VAL A 81 -12.68 2.67 7.12
C VAL A 81 -12.58 1.16 6.97
N ALA A 82 -11.39 0.71 6.54
CA ALA A 82 -11.02 -0.69 6.56
C ALA A 82 -10.68 -1.12 8.00
N VAL A 83 -11.31 -2.20 8.46
CA VAL A 83 -11.11 -2.79 9.78
C VAL A 83 -10.56 -4.21 9.61
N THR A 84 -9.43 -4.48 10.26
CA THR A 84 -8.76 -5.79 10.21
C THR A 84 -8.26 -6.19 11.58
N PRO A 85 -8.01 -7.49 11.86
CA PRO A 85 -7.46 -7.90 13.14
C PRO A 85 -6.05 -7.32 13.38
N ASN A 86 -5.17 -7.41 12.38
CA ASN A 86 -3.74 -7.12 12.57
C ASN A 86 -3.21 -6.00 11.68
N GLY A 87 -4.06 -5.31 10.93
CA GLY A 87 -3.67 -4.19 10.06
C GLY A 87 -3.29 -4.58 8.64
N ASN A 88 -3.42 -5.87 8.31
CA ASN A 88 -3.11 -6.46 7.02
C ASN A 88 -4.37 -6.57 6.15
N ALA A 89 -4.84 -5.44 5.63
CA ALA A 89 -5.91 -5.42 4.63
C ALA A 89 -5.40 -5.96 3.28
N ASP A 90 -6.29 -6.56 2.50
CA ASP A 90 -6.01 -7.06 1.14
C ASP A 90 -4.76 -7.95 1.13
N SER A 91 -4.72 -8.92 2.04
CA SER A 91 -3.52 -9.68 2.38
C SER A 91 -3.74 -11.18 2.33
N VAL A 92 -2.65 -11.91 2.11
CA VAL A 92 -2.62 -13.37 2.23
C VAL A 92 -2.70 -13.75 3.72
N VAL A 93 -3.75 -14.47 4.11
CA VAL A 93 -3.98 -14.89 5.50
C VAL A 93 -4.37 -16.36 5.54
N MET A 94 -3.70 -17.12 6.42
CA MET A 94 -4.11 -18.48 6.75
C MET A 94 -5.19 -18.42 7.83
N ASN A 95 -6.37 -18.96 7.54
CA ASN A 95 -7.44 -19.08 8.51
C ASN A 95 -7.11 -20.24 9.48
N PRO A 96 -7.00 -20.00 10.79
CA PRO A 96 -6.67 -21.05 11.75
C PRO A 96 -7.79 -22.08 11.94
N GLU A 97 -9.03 -21.75 11.60
CA GLU A 97 -10.18 -22.64 11.81
C GLU A 97 -10.24 -23.80 10.80
N ASP A 98 -9.89 -23.54 9.53
CA ASP A 98 -9.90 -24.53 8.45
C ASP A 98 -8.50 -24.88 7.92
N GLY A 99 -7.46 -24.10 8.27
CA GLY A 99 -6.08 -24.26 7.78
C GLY A 99 -5.86 -23.79 6.35
N ILE A 100 -6.83 -23.14 5.72
CA ILE A 100 -6.78 -22.67 4.32
C ILE A 100 -6.19 -21.27 4.26
N THR A 101 -5.41 -20.99 3.21
CA THR A 101 -4.87 -19.65 2.94
C THR A 101 -5.75 -18.92 1.92
N TYR A 102 -6.22 -17.74 2.30
CA TYR A 102 -7.11 -16.88 1.51
C TYR A 102 -6.42 -15.55 1.16
N PHE A 103 -6.94 -14.88 0.14
CA PHE A 103 -6.79 -13.44 -0.01
C PHE A 103 -7.92 -12.76 0.77
N VAL A 104 -7.59 -12.01 1.82
CA VAL A 104 -8.60 -11.47 2.75
C VAL A 104 -8.71 -9.95 2.62
N LYS A 105 -9.87 -9.49 2.17
CA LYS A 105 -10.30 -8.08 2.16
C LYS A 105 -10.71 -7.63 3.57
N PRO A 106 -10.57 -6.33 3.90
CA PRO A 106 -10.98 -5.81 5.19
C PRO A 106 -12.50 -5.83 5.38
N LEU A 107 -12.96 -5.74 6.63
CA LEU A 107 -14.32 -5.30 6.91
C LEU A 107 -14.38 -3.80 6.65
N GLU A 108 -15.24 -3.35 5.74
CA GLU A 108 -15.46 -1.91 5.52
C GLU A 108 -16.63 -1.41 6.38
N ILE A 109 -16.42 -0.28 7.05
CA ILE A 109 -17.46 0.42 7.82
C ILE A 109 -17.44 1.91 7.47
N GLU A 110 -18.58 2.57 7.62
CA GLU A 110 -18.64 4.04 7.65
C GLU A 110 -18.66 4.52 9.10
N GLU A 111 -17.82 5.50 9.43
CA GLU A 111 -17.86 6.17 10.72
C GLU A 111 -17.50 7.66 10.62
N PRO A 112 -17.87 8.50 11.61
CA PRO A 112 -17.45 9.90 11.64
C PRO A 112 -15.93 10.01 11.69
N PHE A 113 -15.35 10.82 10.80
CA PHE A 113 -13.91 11.01 10.66
C PHE A 113 -13.21 11.35 11.98
N GLY A 114 -13.84 12.19 12.80
CA GLY A 114 -13.29 12.57 14.10
C GLY A 114 -13.10 11.37 15.05
N ASN A 115 -14.06 10.43 15.05
CA ASN A 115 -13.97 9.21 15.86
C ASN A 115 -12.90 8.27 15.31
N PHE A 116 -12.84 8.11 13.99
CA PHE A 116 -11.80 7.35 13.31
C PHE A 116 -10.40 7.88 13.65
N LEU A 117 -10.19 9.20 13.54
CA LEU A 117 -8.88 9.80 13.78
C LEU A 117 -8.47 9.75 15.26
N ASP A 118 -9.41 9.94 16.19
CA ASP A 118 -9.15 9.72 17.61
C ASP A 118 -8.75 8.27 17.87
N TYR A 119 -9.45 7.30 17.27
CA TYR A 119 -9.10 5.88 17.40
C TYR A 119 -7.69 5.57 16.90
N VAL A 120 -7.33 6.04 15.70
CA VAL A 120 -6.02 5.80 15.09
C VAL A 120 -4.90 6.38 15.97
N LYS A 121 -5.10 7.61 16.45
CA LYS A 121 -4.18 8.32 17.36
C LYS A 121 -4.04 7.59 18.70
N ASP A 122 -5.16 7.21 19.32
CA ASP A 122 -5.16 6.54 20.62
C ASP A 122 -4.56 5.14 20.52
N GLN A 123 -4.77 4.43 19.40
CA GLN A 123 -4.15 3.13 19.15
C GLN A 123 -2.63 3.24 18.94
N GLU A 124 -2.14 4.31 18.30
CA GLU A 124 -0.71 4.55 18.11
C GLU A 124 0.00 4.93 19.42
N LEU A 125 -0.65 5.75 20.26
CA LEU A 125 -0.09 6.21 21.53
C LEU A 125 -0.29 5.23 22.69
N GLY A 126 -1.28 4.34 22.58
CA GLY A 126 -1.61 3.34 23.58
C GLY A 126 -0.64 2.15 23.62
N ALA A 127 -0.65 1.41 24.72
CA ALA A 127 0.03 0.11 24.80
C ALA A 127 -0.71 -0.96 23.97
N ALA A 128 -0.06 -2.08 23.65
CA ALA A 128 -0.61 -3.17 22.83
C ALA A 128 -2.07 -3.53 23.21
N THR A 129 -3.01 -3.19 22.32
CA THR A 129 -4.45 -3.36 22.57
C THR A 129 -5.01 -4.60 21.89
N THR A 130 -6.09 -5.17 22.43
CA THR A 130 -6.92 -6.22 21.81
C THR A 130 -7.77 -5.70 20.66
N GLN A 131 -7.67 -4.41 20.34
CA GLN A 131 -8.48 -3.74 19.35
C GLN A 131 -8.04 -4.10 17.93
N ALA A 132 -9.01 -4.14 17.00
CA ALA A 132 -8.78 -4.22 15.57
C ALA A 132 -7.96 -3.01 15.07
N VAL A 133 -7.38 -3.10 13.88
CA VAL A 133 -6.67 -1.99 13.23
C VAL A 133 -7.62 -1.32 12.26
N ARG A 134 -7.57 0.01 12.23
CA ARG A 134 -8.34 0.84 11.31
C ARG A 134 -7.42 1.53 10.32
N TYR A 135 -7.85 1.59 9.07
CA TYR A 135 -7.10 2.24 7.99
C TYR A 135 -8.08 2.86 6.99
N ALA A 136 -7.97 4.16 6.75
CA ALA A 136 -8.68 4.82 5.66
C ALA A 136 -7.84 4.67 4.39
N GLN A 137 -8.28 3.81 3.46
CA GLN A 137 -7.46 3.36 2.34
C GLN A 137 -8.19 3.18 1.01
N THR A 138 -9.41 3.72 0.87
CA THR A 138 -10.15 3.62 -0.40
C THR A 138 -9.33 4.23 -1.55
N GLN A 139 -9.22 3.51 -2.67
CA GLN A 139 -8.38 3.93 -3.81
C GLN A 139 -9.21 4.34 -5.04
N ASN A 140 -10.38 4.94 -4.78
CA ASN A 140 -11.42 5.23 -5.76
C ASN A 140 -11.58 6.74 -5.97
N ASP A 141 -10.47 7.48 -5.98
CA ASP A 141 -10.46 8.94 -6.06
C ASP A 141 -11.02 9.63 -4.80
N ASN A 142 -10.74 9.02 -3.63
CA ASN A 142 -11.39 9.37 -2.38
C ASN A 142 -11.11 10.83 -1.93
N LEU A 143 -10.00 11.45 -2.36
CA LEU A 143 -9.68 12.81 -1.97
C LEU A 143 -10.62 13.82 -2.63
N ARG A 144 -10.96 13.60 -3.91
CA ARG A 144 -11.94 14.42 -4.63
C ARG A 144 -13.38 14.12 -4.19
N GLY A 145 -13.62 12.94 -3.63
CA GLY A 145 -14.90 12.54 -3.03
C GLY A 145 -14.98 12.82 -1.52
N GLU A 146 -14.75 11.77 -0.72
CA GLU A 146 -14.86 11.71 0.75
C GLU A 146 -14.15 12.88 1.47
N TYR A 147 -12.94 13.25 1.00
CA TYR A 147 -12.07 14.23 1.67
C TYR A 147 -12.00 15.59 0.99
N SER A 148 -12.97 15.91 0.12
CA SER A 148 -12.99 17.14 -0.71
C SER A 148 -12.79 18.48 0.04
N SER A 149 -13.05 18.54 1.35
CA SER A 149 -12.77 19.74 2.17
C SER A 149 -11.27 20.05 2.31
N LEU A 150 -10.42 19.03 2.21
CA LEU A 150 -8.96 19.15 2.29
C LEU A 150 -8.30 19.48 0.96
N TYR A 151 -9.08 19.48 -0.13
CA TYR A 151 -8.58 19.52 -1.50
C TYR A 151 -7.73 20.74 -1.84
N LYS A 152 -7.98 21.89 -1.18
CA LYS A 152 -7.28 23.15 -1.46
C LYS A 152 -5.87 23.23 -0.88
N GLU A 153 -5.47 22.23 -0.10
CA GLU A 153 -4.22 22.23 0.66
C GLU A 153 -3.16 21.32 0.05
N VAL A 154 -3.51 20.62 -1.03
CA VAL A 154 -2.63 19.78 -1.83
C VAL A 154 -2.74 20.17 -3.30
N GLU A 155 -1.82 19.68 -4.14
CA GLU A 155 -1.95 19.85 -5.58
C GLU A 155 -2.93 18.85 -6.20
N MET A 156 -3.69 19.30 -7.20
CA MET A 156 -4.67 18.47 -7.92
C MET A 156 -4.03 17.43 -8.84
N ASP A 157 -2.82 17.75 -9.29
CA ASP A 157 -1.94 16.93 -10.11
C ASP A 157 -0.50 17.36 -9.85
N ILE A 158 0.45 16.50 -10.19
CA ILE A 158 1.87 16.82 -10.08
C ILE A 158 2.35 17.31 -11.44
N ALA A 159 2.72 18.59 -11.52
CA ALA A 159 2.92 19.29 -12.79
C ALA A 159 3.92 18.60 -13.72
N TRP A 160 5.06 18.16 -13.19
CA TRP A 160 6.09 17.46 -13.99
C TRP A 160 5.60 16.13 -14.56
N ALA A 161 4.75 15.40 -13.81
CA ALA A 161 4.17 14.15 -14.25
C ALA A 161 3.06 14.37 -15.29
N ARG A 162 2.11 15.27 -15.00
CA ARG A 162 1.00 15.60 -15.90
C ARG A 162 1.50 16.07 -17.26
N ILE A 163 2.49 16.96 -17.29
CA ILE A 163 3.03 17.53 -18.53
C ILE A 163 3.73 16.44 -19.34
N ALA A 164 4.55 15.60 -18.69
CA ALA A 164 5.28 14.51 -19.33
C ALA A 164 4.38 13.42 -19.93
N LEU A 165 3.40 12.96 -19.14
CA LEU A 165 2.48 11.88 -19.52
C LEU A 165 1.33 12.36 -20.39
N GLY A 166 1.17 13.69 -20.52
CA GLY A 166 0.12 14.33 -21.33
C GLY A 166 -1.30 14.02 -20.85
N ARG A 167 -1.47 13.68 -19.57
CA ARG A 167 -2.77 13.30 -18.98
C ARG A 167 -2.88 13.71 -17.52
N GLN A 168 -4.10 13.94 -17.07
CA GLN A 168 -4.43 14.14 -15.65
C GLN A 168 -4.38 12.80 -14.89
N PRO A 169 -4.21 12.81 -13.56
CA PRO A 169 -4.30 11.60 -12.77
C PRO A 169 -5.73 11.01 -12.84
N ASP A 170 -5.82 9.69 -12.99
CA ASP A 170 -7.10 8.98 -12.96
C ASP A 170 -7.76 9.07 -11.58
N ALA A 171 -6.95 9.00 -10.51
CA ALA A 171 -7.38 9.12 -9.11
C ALA A 171 -6.38 9.93 -8.28
N VAL A 172 -6.90 10.64 -7.28
CA VAL A 172 -6.12 11.25 -6.19
C VAL A 172 -6.68 10.70 -4.88
N ASN A 173 -5.85 9.98 -4.14
CA ASN A 173 -6.26 9.28 -2.93
C ASN A 173 -5.55 9.84 -1.70
N LEU A 174 -6.23 9.78 -0.57
CA LEU A 174 -5.73 10.07 0.76
C LEU A 174 -5.73 8.78 1.58
N TRP A 175 -4.61 8.54 2.26
CA TRP A 175 -4.42 7.40 3.15
C TRP A 175 -4.15 7.89 4.56
N ILE A 176 -4.88 7.35 5.54
CA ILE A 176 -4.68 7.67 6.96
C ILE A 176 -4.73 6.36 7.74
N GLY A 177 -3.65 6.02 8.42
CA GLY A 177 -3.51 4.83 9.26
C GLY A 177 -2.45 5.05 10.33
N ASN A 178 -2.07 3.98 11.02
CA ASN A 178 -1.01 4.01 12.02
C ASN A 178 0.08 2.98 11.73
N SER A 179 1.05 2.81 12.64
CA SER A 179 2.18 1.90 12.47
C SER A 179 1.78 0.42 12.33
N ARG A 180 0.54 0.07 12.63
CA ARG A 180 0.02 -1.30 12.50
C ARG A 180 -0.58 -1.57 11.11
N SER A 181 -0.92 -0.54 10.34
CA SER A 181 -1.49 -0.67 8.99
C SER A 181 -0.41 -1.06 7.99
N ILE A 182 -0.47 -2.28 7.46
CA ILE A 182 0.49 -2.82 6.50
C ILE A 182 -0.24 -3.18 5.21
N THR A 183 0.20 -2.58 4.11
CA THR A 183 -0.22 -2.98 2.76
C THR A 183 0.65 -4.14 2.31
N SER A 184 0.02 -5.23 1.87
CA SER A 184 0.73 -6.43 1.41
C SER A 184 1.52 -6.18 0.12
N LEU A 185 2.46 -7.06 -0.23
CA LEU A 185 3.18 -6.98 -1.50
C LEU A 185 2.21 -7.18 -2.66
N HIS A 186 2.13 -6.18 -3.54
CA HIS A 186 1.28 -6.16 -4.72
C HIS A 186 1.94 -5.30 -5.80
N ARG A 187 1.25 -5.12 -6.92
CA ARG A 187 1.67 -4.23 -8.00
C ARG A 187 0.46 -3.50 -8.57
N ASP A 188 0.70 -2.31 -9.09
CA ASP A 188 -0.30 -1.50 -9.78
C ASP A 188 0.05 -1.30 -11.25
N ASN A 189 -0.96 -1.07 -12.08
CA ASN A 189 -0.79 -0.71 -13.49
C ASN A 189 -0.77 0.82 -13.71
N TYR A 190 -0.41 1.59 -12.68
CA TYR A 190 -0.41 3.05 -12.68
C TYR A 190 0.99 3.63 -12.46
N GLU A 191 1.25 4.79 -13.05
CA GLU A 191 2.40 5.63 -12.70
C GLU A 191 2.05 6.43 -11.44
N ASN A 192 2.54 5.99 -10.28
CA ASN A 192 2.12 6.52 -8.99
C ASN A 192 3.10 7.57 -8.47
N VAL A 193 2.59 8.68 -7.93
CA VAL A 193 3.38 9.69 -7.22
C VAL A 193 2.85 9.78 -5.79
N TYR A 194 3.56 9.12 -4.87
CA TYR A 194 3.18 9.06 -3.47
C TYR A 194 3.79 10.23 -2.69
N CYS A 195 2.96 11.03 -2.02
CA CYS A 195 3.41 12.20 -1.26
C CYS A 195 3.16 11.98 0.24
N GLN A 196 4.22 12.05 1.05
CA GLN A 196 4.11 11.83 2.49
C GLN A 196 3.83 13.15 3.22
N VAL A 197 2.62 13.31 3.77
CA VAL A 197 2.22 14.58 4.42
C VAL A 197 2.57 14.62 5.91
N VAL A 198 2.12 13.63 6.69
CA VAL A 198 2.32 13.57 8.16
C VAL A 198 2.83 12.21 8.57
N GLY A 199 3.90 12.15 9.36
CA GLY A 199 4.52 10.89 9.79
C GLY A 199 5.53 10.36 8.77
N ARG A 200 5.70 9.04 8.71
CA ARG A 200 6.65 8.36 7.81
C ARG A 200 5.99 7.19 7.10
N LYS A 201 6.46 6.89 5.88
CA LYS A 201 6.09 5.69 5.13
C LYS A 201 7.34 4.93 4.75
N HIS A 202 7.27 3.62 4.92
CA HIS A 202 8.33 2.69 4.58
C HIS A 202 7.85 1.80 3.42
N PHE A 203 8.59 1.81 2.33
CA PHE A 203 8.32 0.98 1.16
C PHE A 203 9.39 -0.10 1.00
N VAL A 204 8.95 -1.30 0.65
CA VAL A 204 9.80 -2.37 0.13
C VAL A 204 9.37 -2.60 -1.31
N LEU A 205 10.26 -2.31 -2.27
CA LEU A 205 9.95 -2.32 -3.70
C LEU A 205 10.76 -3.40 -4.41
N LEU A 206 10.12 -4.13 -5.31
CA LEU A 206 10.77 -5.14 -6.14
C LEU A 206 10.61 -4.73 -7.61
N PRO A 207 11.66 -4.79 -8.44
CA PRO A 207 11.49 -4.53 -9.87
C PRO A 207 10.58 -5.60 -10.49
N PRO A 208 9.82 -5.28 -11.57
CA PRO A 208 8.95 -6.25 -12.24
C PRO A 208 9.66 -7.53 -12.70
N VAL A 209 10.97 -7.46 -12.96
CA VAL A 209 11.80 -8.63 -13.35
C VAL A 209 11.88 -9.69 -12.25
N GLU A 210 11.65 -9.31 -10.99
CA GLU A 210 11.63 -10.19 -9.82
C GLU A 210 10.26 -10.85 -9.58
N MET A 211 9.34 -10.81 -10.55
CA MET A 211 8.06 -11.54 -10.48
C MET A 211 8.23 -13.03 -10.14
N ALA A 212 9.31 -13.67 -10.62
CA ALA A 212 9.58 -15.07 -10.30
C ALA A 212 9.92 -15.30 -8.82
N CYS A 213 10.30 -14.25 -8.09
CA CYS A 213 10.69 -14.29 -6.68
C CYS A 213 9.48 -14.27 -5.73
N ILE A 214 8.34 -13.67 -6.11
CA ILE A 214 7.22 -13.37 -5.20
C ILE A 214 6.30 -14.55 -4.85
N ASN A 215 6.57 -15.73 -5.43
CA ASN A 215 5.77 -16.95 -5.23
C ASN A 215 4.27 -16.70 -5.42
N GLU A 216 3.88 -16.09 -6.55
CA GLU A 216 2.48 -15.79 -6.83
C GLU A 216 1.64 -17.08 -6.85
N LYS A 217 0.50 -17.05 -6.16
CA LYS A 217 -0.48 -18.13 -6.16
C LYS A 217 -1.87 -17.58 -6.31
N LEU A 218 -2.72 -18.37 -6.94
CA LEU A 218 -4.15 -18.09 -7.04
C LEU A 218 -4.83 -18.54 -5.73
N LEU A 219 -5.39 -17.58 -4.98
CA LEU A 219 -6.04 -17.82 -3.69
C LEU A 219 -7.52 -17.47 -3.76
N THR A 220 -8.34 -18.20 -3.01
CA THR A 220 -9.77 -17.85 -2.86
C THR A 220 -9.89 -16.53 -2.11
N ALA A 221 -10.73 -15.63 -2.63
CA ALA A 221 -11.05 -14.37 -1.99
C ALA A 221 -11.99 -14.58 -0.80
N ALA A 222 -11.75 -13.83 0.25
CA ALA A 222 -12.57 -13.77 1.44
C ALA A 222 -12.60 -12.33 1.97
N THR A 223 -13.57 -12.04 2.83
CA THR A 223 -13.72 -10.74 3.47
C THR A 223 -13.83 -10.92 4.98
N TYR A 224 -13.20 -10.06 5.76
CA TYR A 224 -13.44 -10.02 7.20
C TYR A 224 -14.89 -9.60 7.49
N ALA A 225 -15.55 -10.34 8.37
CA ALA A 225 -16.88 -9.99 8.87
C ALA A 225 -16.89 -10.03 10.40
N GLN A 226 -17.79 -9.27 11.04
CA GLN A 226 -18.03 -9.43 12.47
C GLN A 226 -18.70 -10.78 12.75
N LYS A 227 -18.32 -11.43 13.85
CA LYS A 227 -18.93 -12.67 14.30
C LYS A 227 -20.37 -12.43 14.76
N PRO A 228 -21.33 -13.31 14.44
CA PRO A 228 -22.73 -13.13 14.85
C PRO A 228 -22.94 -13.03 16.37
N SER A 229 -22.02 -13.59 17.17
CA SER A 229 -22.09 -13.59 18.63
C SER A 229 -21.66 -12.28 19.28
N THR A 230 -21.15 -11.31 18.52
CA THR A 230 -20.61 -10.05 19.07
C THR A 230 -21.65 -8.94 19.01
N THR A 231 -21.89 -8.29 20.16
CA THR A 231 -22.71 -7.06 20.26
C THR A 231 -21.85 -5.79 20.16
N ALA A 232 -20.61 -5.90 19.68
CA ALA A 232 -19.67 -4.80 19.62
C ALA A 232 -20.24 -3.68 18.74
N VAL A 233 -20.40 -2.50 19.33
CA VAL A 233 -20.72 -1.28 18.57
C VAL A 233 -19.53 -0.98 17.66
N LEU A 234 -19.77 -0.39 16.47
CA LEU A 234 -18.75 -0.06 15.46
C LEU A 234 -17.44 0.53 16.03
N GLY A 235 -17.52 1.32 17.10
CA GLY A 235 -16.39 1.94 17.82
C GLY A 235 -15.51 1.01 18.67
N ALA A 236 -15.90 -0.24 18.90
CA ALA A 236 -15.29 -1.12 19.90
C ALA A 236 -14.93 -2.53 19.37
N ILE A 237 -14.75 -2.67 18.06
CA ILE A 237 -14.42 -3.96 17.42
C ILE A 237 -13.00 -4.40 17.86
N ASN A 238 -12.93 -5.54 18.52
CA ASN A 238 -11.69 -6.22 18.85
C ASN A 238 -11.27 -7.18 17.74
N ARG A 239 -10.00 -7.60 17.77
CA ARG A 239 -9.44 -8.54 16.77
C ARG A 239 -10.19 -9.86 16.74
N GLU A 240 -10.60 -10.34 17.91
CA GLU A 240 -11.31 -11.60 18.11
C GLU A 240 -12.78 -11.57 17.66
N ASP A 241 -13.32 -10.37 17.45
CA ASP A 241 -14.69 -10.18 16.96
C ASP A 241 -14.80 -10.39 15.45
N LEU A 242 -13.68 -10.48 14.74
CA LEU A 242 -13.63 -10.67 13.30
C LEU A 242 -13.40 -12.14 12.91
N GLN A 243 -14.01 -12.55 11.80
CA GLN A 243 -13.84 -13.86 11.17
C GLN A 243 -13.64 -13.71 9.67
N ILE A 244 -12.96 -14.68 9.05
CA ILE A 244 -12.74 -14.73 7.60
C ILE A 244 -13.95 -15.43 6.97
N VAL A 245 -14.59 -14.78 6.01
CA VAL A 245 -15.75 -15.35 5.28
C VAL A 245 -15.40 -15.40 3.79
N PRO A 246 -15.31 -16.59 3.18
CA PRO A 246 -15.12 -16.71 1.73
C PRO A 246 -16.20 -15.96 0.96
N ASP A 247 -15.81 -15.27 -0.10
CA ASP A 247 -16.72 -14.45 -0.90
C ASP A 247 -17.68 -15.32 -1.73
N ILE A 248 -18.88 -14.79 -1.98
CA ILE A 248 -19.90 -15.42 -2.81
C ILE A 248 -20.37 -14.42 -3.87
N PRO A 249 -20.24 -14.71 -5.18
CA PRO A 249 -19.66 -15.93 -5.74
C PRO A 249 -18.16 -16.09 -5.44
N GLU A 250 -17.66 -17.33 -5.48
CA GLU A 250 -16.23 -17.61 -5.28
C GLU A 250 -15.40 -16.87 -6.33
N GLU A 251 -14.43 -16.09 -5.87
CA GLU A 251 -13.45 -15.39 -6.68
C GLU A 251 -12.05 -15.89 -6.34
N MET A 252 -11.18 -15.93 -7.36
CA MET A 252 -9.81 -16.39 -7.24
C MET A 252 -8.86 -15.26 -7.63
N VAL A 253 -7.99 -14.86 -6.71
CA VAL A 253 -7.11 -13.69 -6.85
C VAL A 253 -5.64 -14.13 -6.90
N PRO A 254 -4.85 -13.68 -7.88
CA PRO A 254 -3.40 -13.91 -7.88
C PRO A 254 -2.74 -13.03 -6.82
N CYS A 255 -2.01 -13.64 -5.89
CA CYS A 255 -1.39 -12.95 -4.77
C CYS A 255 0.08 -13.32 -4.63
N ALA A 256 0.93 -12.33 -4.38
CA ALA A 256 2.27 -12.57 -3.85
C ALA A 256 2.16 -13.24 -2.49
N THR A 257 2.72 -14.44 -2.34
CA THR A 257 2.66 -15.17 -1.07
C THR A 257 3.96 -15.15 -0.28
N TRP A 258 5.06 -14.76 -0.94
CA TRP A 258 6.35 -14.54 -0.31
C TRP A 258 6.43 -13.12 0.27
N ASP A 259 6.98 -13.02 1.48
CA ASP A 259 7.29 -11.76 2.14
C ASP A 259 8.82 -11.54 2.11
N PRO A 260 9.33 -10.46 1.48
CA PRO A 260 10.76 -10.17 1.46
C PRO A 260 11.36 -9.88 2.85
N ASP A 261 10.54 -9.55 3.85
CA ASP A 261 10.97 -9.33 5.24
C ASP A 261 10.95 -10.62 6.08
N ASP A 262 10.32 -11.69 5.58
CA ASP A 262 10.37 -13.05 6.14
C ASP A 262 10.86 -14.03 5.06
N ALA A 263 12.15 -13.93 4.72
CA ALA A 263 12.74 -14.54 3.54
C ALA A 263 12.54 -16.06 3.40
N MET A 264 12.30 -16.78 4.49
CA MET A 264 12.11 -18.24 4.49
C MET A 264 10.63 -18.65 4.36
N ARG A 265 9.70 -17.75 4.66
CA ARG A 265 8.26 -18.06 4.65
C ARG A 265 7.72 -17.96 3.24
N GLN A 266 7.16 -19.07 2.75
CA GLN A 266 6.55 -19.15 1.42
C GLN A 266 7.46 -18.68 0.28
N CYS A 267 8.78 -18.90 0.40
CA CYS A 267 9.72 -18.55 -0.66
C CYS A 267 9.47 -19.38 -1.94
N SER A 268 9.66 -18.74 -3.08
CA SER A 268 9.82 -19.42 -4.36
C SER A 268 11.24 -19.99 -4.48
N ARG A 269 11.48 -20.76 -5.54
CA ARG A 269 12.84 -21.21 -5.89
C ARG A 269 13.78 -20.07 -6.30
N PHE A 270 13.27 -18.86 -6.53
CA PHE A 270 14.02 -17.69 -6.99
C PHE A 270 14.08 -16.57 -5.95
N SER A 271 13.36 -16.67 -4.83
CA SER A 271 13.29 -15.60 -3.80
C SER A 271 14.67 -15.20 -3.28
N HIS A 272 15.59 -16.15 -3.15
CA HIS A 272 16.98 -15.90 -2.73
C HIS A 272 17.78 -14.99 -3.68
N LEU A 273 17.29 -14.73 -4.88
CA LEU A 273 17.91 -13.82 -5.86
C LEU A 273 17.41 -12.39 -5.74
N SER A 274 16.26 -12.18 -5.07
CA SER A 274 15.63 -10.87 -4.96
C SER A 274 16.52 -9.90 -4.18
N LYS A 275 16.58 -8.65 -4.63
CA LYS A 275 17.26 -7.55 -3.95
C LYS A 275 16.31 -6.38 -3.78
N PRO A 276 15.41 -6.44 -2.77
CA PRO A 276 14.41 -5.39 -2.57
C PRO A 276 15.05 -4.02 -2.34
N LEU A 277 14.48 -2.98 -2.95
CA LEU A 277 14.78 -1.61 -2.57
C LEU A 277 13.99 -1.24 -1.32
N ARG A 278 14.58 -0.43 -0.45
CA ARG A 278 13.90 0.11 0.72
C ARG A 278 13.91 1.63 0.63
N VAL A 279 12.73 2.23 0.76
CA VAL A 279 12.54 3.67 0.64
C VAL A 279 11.78 4.18 1.85
N ASP A 280 12.38 5.14 2.54
CA ASP A 280 11.75 5.84 3.65
C ASP A 280 11.36 7.25 3.19
N LEU A 281 10.09 7.62 3.39
CA LEU A 281 9.58 8.96 3.13
C LEU A 281 9.34 9.69 4.45
N ASN A 282 9.88 10.89 4.55
CA ASN A 282 9.60 11.85 5.62
C ASN A 282 8.50 12.84 5.18
N PRO A 283 7.94 13.65 6.10
CA PRO A 283 7.01 14.71 5.73
C PRO A 283 7.58 15.62 4.64
N GLY A 284 6.82 15.80 3.54
CA GLY A 284 7.21 16.56 2.36
C GLY A 284 7.90 15.75 1.26
N ASP A 285 8.33 14.52 1.51
CA ASP A 285 8.96 13.70 0.46
C ASP A 285 7.92 13.18 -0.54
N MET A 286 8.33 13.10 -1.81
CA MET A 286 7.59 12.43 -2.89
C MET A 286 8.33 11.17 -3.34
N LEU A 287 7.60 10.11 -3.68
CA LEU A 287 8.11 8.91 -4.35
C LEU A 287 7.40 8.75 -5.68
N TYR A 288 8.16 8.74 -6.77
CA TYR A 288 7.66 8.15 -8.01
C TYR A 288 7.82 6.63 -7.94
N LEU A 289 6.68 5.93 -7.94
CA LEU A 289 6.57 4.48 -8.00
C LEU A 289 6.08 4.10 -9.41
N PRO A 290 6.96 3.57 -10.28
CA PRO A 290 6.58 3.26 -11.65
C PRO A 290 5.57 2.11 -11.71
N ALA A 291 4.82 2.06 -12.80
CA ALA A 291 3.90 0.95 -13.04
C ALA A 291 4.60 -0.42 -12.94
N LEU A 292 3.89 -1.40 -12.36
CA LEU A 292 4.24 -2.81 -12.18
C LEU A 292 5.34 -3.14 -11.15
N TRP A 293 5.89 -2.14 -10.48
CA TRP A 293 6.77 -2.31 -9.30
C TRP A 293 6.03 -2.87 -8.09
#